data_AF-A0A6J6CPK2-F1
#
_entry.id   AF-A0A6J6CPK2-F1
#
_cell.length_a   1.000
_cell.length_b   1.000
_cell.length_c   1.000
_cell.angle_alpha   90.00
_cell.angle_beta   90.00
_cell.angle_gamma   90.00
#
_symmetry.space_group_name_H-M   'P 1'
#
loop_
_entity.id
_entity.type
_entity.pdbx_description
1 polymer ?
#
loop_
_entity_poly.entity_id
_entity_poly.type
_entity_poly.pdbx_seq_one_letter_code
_entity_poly.pdbx_strand_id
1 'polypeptide(L)'
;MKKTLLTAAAAIGLFSLSGCALIYPNWGTDQNPSTSQSPSATESSPTPTPSDSASASATPTVGVAKFNLIELDFDPSANAVFVVAEMLSAAENGGKCTVKFTSGSTTKSVSVKAEANATTTQCFPAYIPATGLPKGKGTVTITYESPTYAGTSQAFGVVIP
;
A
#
# COMPACT_ATOMS: atom_id res chain seq x y z
N MET A 1 -6.18 -25.15 -44.76
CA MET A 1 -6.36 -24.61 -46.13
C MET A 1 -6.29 -23.10 -46.04
N LYS A 2 -5.53 -22.51 -46.97
CA LYS A 2 -5.11 -21.09 -47.08
C LYS A 2 -6.30 -20.14 -47.11
N LYS A 3 -6.17 -18.93 -46.52
CA LYS A 3 -6.21 -17.62 -47.23
C LYS A 3 -5.48 -16.54 -46.41
N THR A 4 -4.35 -16.10 -46.93
CA THR A 4 -3.61 -14.87 -46.60
C THR A 4 -4.09 -13.72 -47.49
N LEU A 5 -4.02 -12.46 -47.01
CA LEU A 5 -3.93 -11.18 -47.74
C LEU A 5 -3.70 -10.07 -46.66
N LEU A 6 -2.48 -9.57 -46.35
CA LEU A 6 -1.64 -8.54 -47.04
C LEU A 6 -2.43 -7.25 -47.36
N THR A 7 -2.21 -6.09 -46.73
CA THR A 7 -1.12 -5.10 -46.97
C THR A 7 -1.32 -3.90 -45.98
N ALA A 8 -0.33 -3.46 -45.19
CA ALA A 8 0.76 -2.50 -45.44
C ALA A 8 0.39 -1.01 -45.24
N ALA A 9 1.06 -0.31 -44.30
CA ALA A 9 1.67 1.02 -44.47
C ALA A 9 2.32 1.52 -43.17
N ALA A 10 3.57 1.99 -43.30
CA ALA A 10 4.45 2.48 -42.26
C ALA A 10 4.23 3.97 -41.94
N ALA A 11 4.57 4.40 -40.72
CA ALA A 11 5.16 5.72 -40.48
C ALA A 11 5.93 5.74 -39.16
N ILE A 12 7.22 6.02 -39.29
CA ILE A 12 8.22 6.18 -38.25
C ILE A 12 8.02 7.56 -37.60
N GLY A 13 8.15 7.61 -36.27
CA GLY A 13 8.13 8.86 -35.50
C GLY A 13 9.00 8.75 -34.25
N LEU A 14 10.31 8.60 -34.44
CA LEU A 14 11.31 8.76 -33.38
C LEU A 14 11.39 10.25 -33.01
N PHE A 15 10.68 10.66 -31.96
CA PHE A 15 10.94 11.94 -31.31
C PHE A 15 12.10 11.76 -30.33
N SER A 16 13.27 12.19 -30.78
CA SER A 16 14.42 12.46 -29.93
C SER A 16 14.10 13.59 -28.94
N LEU A 17 13.91 13.24 -27.66
CA LEU A 17 13.98 14.23 -26.57
C LEU A 17 15.46 14.53 -26.28
N SER A 18 16.04 15.46 -27.05
CA SER A 18 17.28 16.14 -26.68
C SER A 18 16.94 17.47 -26.02
N GLY A 19 17.48 17.71 -24.82
CA GLY A 19 17.74 19.07 -24.34
C GLY A 19 17.09 19.42 -23.02
N CYS A 20 17.89 19.32 -21.93
CA CYS A 20 18.07 20.37 -20.91
C CYS A 20 19.11 19.86 -19.89
N ALA A 21 20.32 19.55 -20.36
CA ALA A 21 21.50 19.61 -19.52
C ALA A 21 22.18 20.93 -19.82
N LEU A 22 22.64 21.63 -18.77
CA LEU A 22 23.38 22.89 -18.77
C LEU A 22 22.52 24.15 -18.89
N ILE A 23 22.12 24.73 -17.74
CA ILE A 23 22.36 26.15 -17.38
C ILE A 23 22.20 26.22 -15.84
N TYR A 24 23.28 25.97 -15.09
CA TYR A 24 23.51 26.74 -13.86
C TYR A 24 24.92 27.32 -13.93
N PRO A 25 25.10 28.41 -14.68
CA PRO A 25 26.30 29.18 -14.61
C PRO A 25 26.26 29.90 -13.26
N ASN A 26 26.92 29.31 -12.29
CA ASN A 26 27.31 30.01 -11.08
C ASN A 26 28.40 31.04 -11.46
N TRP A 27 27.98 32.15 -12.07
CA TRP A 27 28.78 33.36 -12.19
C TRP A 27 28.69 34.10 -10.85
N GLY A 28 29.57 33.75 -9.92
CA GLY A 28 29.62 34.45 -8.63
C GLY A 28 30.39 33.81 -7.48
N THR A 29 31.13 32.71 -7.67
CA THR A 29 31.94 32.13 -6.59
C THR A 29 33.43 32.10 -6.92
N ASP A 30 34.20 32.98 -6.29
CA ASP A 30 35.63 32.85 -6.08
C ASP A 30 35.91 31.73 -5.06
N GLN A 31 35.78 30.47 -5.47
CA GLN A 31 36.17 29.31 -4.66
C GLN A 31 37.39 28.65 -5.31
N ASN A 32 38.56 29.20 -4.99
CA ASN A 32 39.84 28.60 -5.31
C ASN A 32 40.18 27.52 -4.26
N PRO A 33 40.30 26.23 -4.61
CA PRO A 33 40.65 25.17 -3.68
C PRO A 33 42.17 25.16 -3.44
N SER A 34 42.67 26.18 -2.74
CA SER A 34 44.03 26.18 -2.19
C SER A 34 44.17 27.32 -1.19
N THR A 35 43.73 27.07 0.04
CA THR A 35 44.29 27.72 1.23
C THR A 35 44.22 26.74 2.39
N SER A 36 45.32 26.00 2.55
CA SER A 36 45.71 25.40 3.82
C SER A 36 46.14 26.53 4.75
N GLN A 37 45.47 26.68 5.89
CA GLN A 37 45.96 27.45 7.03
C GLN A 37 45.69 26.65 8.30
N SER A 38 46.75 26.01 8.80
CA SER A 38 46.91 25.62 10.20
C SER A 38 47.28 26.88 10.99
N PRO A 39 46.68 27.09 12.18
CA PRO A 39 47.55 27.09 13.35
C PRO A 39 46.95 26.46 14.62
N SER A 40 47.88 25.85 15.36
CA SER A 40 48.05 25.73 16.81
C SER A 40 46.88 25.50 17.77
N ALA A 41 47.13 24.50 18.60
CA ALA A 41 46.44 24.14 19.83
C ALA A 41 46.19 25.32 20.78
N THR A 42 45.00 25.34 21.38
CA THR A 42 44.81 25.81 22.74
C THR A 42 43.84 24.88 23.44
N GLU A 43 44.37 24.31 24.52
CA GLU A 43 43.75 23.51 25.54
C GLU A 43 42.52 24.20 26.14
N SER A 44 41.37 23.52 26.13
CA SER A 44 40.31 23.69 27.11
C SER A 44 39.42 22.46 27.07
N SER A 45 39.61 21.60 28.07
CA SER A 45 38.77 20.45 28.36
C SER A 45 37.35 20.92 28.71
N PRO A 46 36.30 20.54 27.96
CA PRO A 46 34.95 20.69 28.45
C PRO A 46 34.63 19.47 29.33
N THR A 47 34.25 19.74 30.57
CA THR A 47 33.60 18.80 31.49
C THR A 47 32.54 17.96 30.75
N PRO A 48 32.49 16.62 30.92
CA PRO A 48 31.46 15.82 30.29
C PRO A 48 30.11 16.21 30.90
N THR A 49 29.30 16.94 30.12
CA THR A 49 27.87 17.08 30.40
C THR A 49 27.26 15.69 30.21
N PRO A 50 26.51 15.13 31.17
CA PRO A 50 25.79 13.89 30.92
C PRO A 50 24.79 14.17 29.79
N SER A 51 25.07 13.57 28.64
CA SER A 51 24.13 13.50 27.53
C SER A 51 23.05 12.51 27.94
N ASP A 52 22.05 12.99 28.67
CA ASP A 52 20.75 12.31 28.77
C ASP A 52 20.05 12.42 27.42
N SER A 53 20.63 11.81 26.39
CA SER A 53 19.91 11.46 25.17
C SER A 53 19.10 10.21 25.46
N ALA A 54 18.11 10.34 26.33
CA ALA A 54 16.95 9.47 26.28
C ALA A 54 16.18 9.84 25.00
N SER A 55 16.67 9.34 23.86
CA SER A 55 15.88 9.29 22.64
C SER A 55 14.75 8.32 22.93
N ALA A 56 13.65 8.83 23.50
CA ALA A 56 12.40 8.12 23.58
C ALA A 56 11.98 7.86 22.14
N SER A 57 12.31 6.66 21.65
CA SER A 57 11.83 6.16 20.36
C SER A 57 10.31 6.13 20.45
N ALA A 58 9.67 7.17 19.92
CA ALA A 58 8.22 7.23 19.85
C ALA A 58 7.79 6.03 19.01
N THR A 59 7.09 5.08 19.63
CA THR A 59 6.50 3.97 18.88
C THR A 59 5.57 4.59 17.84
N PRO A 60 5.71 4.24 16.54
CA PRO A 60 4.87 4.83 15.50
C PRO A 60 3.41 4.55 15.85
N THR A 61 2.60 5.62 15.93
CA THR A 61 1.17 5.48 16.17
C THR A 61 0.52 4.96 14.89
N VAL A 62 -0.07 3.77 14.96
CA VAL A 62 -0.82 3.17 13.85
C VAL A 62 -2.20 3.83 13.79
N GLY A 63 -2.57 4.36 12.62
CA GLY A 63 -3.88 4.95 12.35
C GLY A 63 -5.01 3.92 12.32
N VAL A 64 -6.24 4.38 12.49
CA VAL A 64 -7.43 3.51 12.48
C VAL A 64 -7.97 3.37 11.05
N ALA A 65 -8.08 2.15 10.56
CA ALA A 65 -8.71 1.84 9.28
C ALA A 65 -10.25 1.90 9.40
N LYS A 66 -10.88 2.72 8.55
CA LYS A 66 -12.33 2.80 8.35
C LYS A 66 -12.69 2.09 7.04
N PHE A 67 -13.84 1.46 6.97
CA PHE A 67 -14.20 0.57 5.87
C PHE A 67 -15.47 1.00 5.15
N ASN A 68 -15.49 0.75 3.85
CA ASN A 68 -16.69 0.67 3.04
C ASN A 68 -16.76 -0.73 2.39
N LEU A 69 -17.93 -1.34 2.42
CA LEU A 69 -18.19 -2.60 1.74
C LEU A 69 -18.77 -2.28 0.36
N ILE A 70 -18.07 -2.71 -0.69
CA ILE A 70 -18.48 -2.46 -2.08
C ILE A 70 -19.44 -3.56 -2.52
N GLU A 71 -19.08 -4.83 -2.25
CA GLU A 71 -19.85 -5.99 -2.66
C GLU A 71 -19.69 -7.14 -1.67
N LEU A 72 -20.80 -7.84 -1.41
CA LEU A 72 -20.88 -9.05 -0.60
C LEU A 72 -22.05 -9.90 -1.05
N ASP A 73 -21.75 -11.07 -1.56
CA ASP A 73 -22.75 -12.03 -2.00
C ASP A 73 -22.16 -13.45 -2.03
N PHE A 74 -23.01 -14.41 -2.38
CA PHE A 74 -22.58 -15.77 -2.67
C PHE A 74 -22.53 -15.93 -4.19
N ASP A 75 -21.34 -16.20 -4.73
CA ASP A 75 -21.14 -16.49 -6.14
C ASP A 75 -21.36 -18.00 -6.38
N PRO A 76 -22.47 -18.41 -7.03
CA PRO A 76 -22.75 -19.80 -7.32
C PRO A 76 -21.80 -20.40 -8.36
N SER A 77 -21.17 -19.58 -9.21
CA SER A 77 -20.25 -20.03 -10.25
C SER A 77 -18.90 -20.42 -9.64
N ALA A 78 -18.42 -19.64 -8.67
CA ALA A 78 -17.20 -19.93 -7.92
C ALA A 78 -17.43 -20.84 -6.70
N ASN A 79 -18.69 -21.11 -6.33
CA ASN A 79 -19.07 -21.77 -5.08
C ASN A 79 -18.36 -21.16 -3.85
N ALA A 80 -18.46 -19.84 -3.73
CA ALA A 80 -17.71 -19.06 -2.76
C ALA A 80 -18.49 -17.81 -2.31
N VAL A 81 -18.19 -17.34 -1.10
CA VAL A 81 -18.60 -16.00 -0.66
C VAL A 81 -17.65 -14.99 -1.30
N PHE A 82 -18.19 -14.09 -2.11
CA PHE A 82 -17.46 -13.04 -2.81
C PHE A 82 -17.51 -11.74 -2.02
N VAL A 83 -16.36 -11.07 -1.87
CA VAL A 83 -16.24 -9.85 -1.08
C VAL A 83 -15.33 -8.85 -1.76
N VAL A 84 -15.80 -7.62 -1.91
CA VAL A 84 -15.01 -6.46 -2.33
C VAL A 84 -15.20 -5.35 -1.30
N ALA A 85 -14.11 -4.80 -0.79
CA ALA A 85 -14.13 -3.75 0.22
C ALA A 85 -12.99 -2.76 0.00
N GLU A 86 -13.13 -1.59 0.60
CA GLU A 86 -12.10 -0.56 0.62
C GLU A 86 -11.92 0.03 2.02
N MET A 87 -10.70 0.47 2.28
CA MET A 87 -10.33 1.24 3.45
C MET A 87 -10.32 2.73 3.09
N LEU A 88 -11.07 3.53 3.85
CA LEU A 88 -11.34 4.94 3.59
C LEU A 88 -10.35 5.90 4.24
N SER A 89 -9.50 5.42 5.15
CA SER A 89 -8.64 6.27 5.97
C SER A 89 -7.43 6.82 5.23
N ALA A 90 -6.97 6.14 4.19
CA ALA A 90 -5.82 6.54 3.38
C ALA A 90 -5.80 5.80 2.03
N ALA A 91 -4.98 6.31 1.10
CA ALA A 91 -4.56 5.62 -0.11
C ALA A 91 -3.11 5.13 0.07
N GLU A 92 -2.92 3.83 0.21
CA GLU A 92 -1.60 3.22 0.37
C GLU A 92 -1.49 1.87 -0.35
N ASN A 93 -0.26 1.49 -0.66
CA ASN A 93 0.05 0.21 -1.30
C ASN A 93 0.71 -0.74 -0.29
N GLY A 94 0.55 -2.05 -0.52
CA GLY A 94 1.21 -3.07 0.29
C GLY A 94 0.50 -3.40 1.60
N GLY A 95 -0.72 -2.89 1.78
CA GLY A 95 -1.62 -3.33 2.83
C GLY A 95 -2.14 -4.75 2.60
N LYS A 96 -2.67 -5.35 3.65
CA LYS A 96 -3.28 -6.69 3.62
C LYS A 96 -4.71 -6.62 4.14
N CYS A 97 -5.65 -7.13 3.35
CA CYS A 97 -7.02 -7.35 3.80
C CYS A 97 -7.20 -8.82 4.16
N THR A 98 -7.80 -9.09 5.32
CA THR A 98 -8.22 -10.43 5.74
C THR A 98 -9.73 -10.44 5.88
N VAL A 99 -10.38 -11.22 5.04
CA VAL A 99 -11.83 -11.40 5.05
C VAL A 99 -12.14 -12.67 5.81
N LYS A 100 -12.96 -12.58 6.85
CA LYS A 100 -13.35 -13.71 7.70
C LYS A 100 -14.86 -13.90 7.61
N PHE A 101 -15.27 -15.10 7.21
CA PHE A 101 -16.62 -15.60 7.33
C PHE A 101 -16.81 -16.32 8.67
N THR A 102 -17.97 -16.11 9.30
CA THR A 102 -18.40 -16.80 10.52
C THR A 102 -19.87 -17.20 10.43
N SER A 103 -20.18 -18.46 10.70
CA SER A 103 -21.54 -18.97 10.90
C SER A 103 -21.54 -20.05 11.97
N GLY A 104 -22.27 -19.80 13.07
CA GLY A 104 -22.22 -20.67 14.25
C GLY A 104 -20.79 -20.81 14.80
N SER A 105 -20.30 -22.05 14.88
CA SER A 105 -18.93 -22.36 15.29
C SER A 105 -17.94 -22.43 14.12
N THR A 106 -18.41 -22.36 12.87
CA THR A 106 -17.55 -22.44 11.69
C THR A 106 -17.00 -21.07 11.34
N THR A 107 -15.68 -20.99 11.17
CA THR A 107 -15.00 -19.80 10.65
C THR A 107 -14.09 -20.18 9.50
N LYS A 108 -14.00 -19.30 8.50
CA LYS A 108 -13.01 -19.37 7.42
C LYS A 108 -12.52 -17.99 7.07
N SER A 109 -11.25 -17.88 6.72
CA SER A 109 -10.67 -16.61 6.33
C SER A 109 -9.84 -16.75 5.05
N VAL A 110 -9.80 -15.68 4.27
CA VAL A 110 -8.89 -15.49 3.15
C VAL A 110 -8.18 -14.15 3.31
N SER A 111 -6.91 -14.08 2.93
CA SER A 111 -6.18 -12.82 2.88
C SER A 111 -5.83 -12.45 1.45
N VAL A 112 -5.99 -11.18 1.13
CA VAL A 112 -5.73 -10.59 -0.17
C VAL A 112 -4.90 -9.32 0.00
N LYS A 113 -4.21 -8.91 -1.07
CA LYS A 113 -3.47 -7.65 -1.08
C LYS A 113 -4.45 -6.47 -1.14
N ALA A 114 -3.95 -5.31 -0.74
CA ALA A 114 -4.64 -4.05 -0.88
C ALA A 114 -3.75 -3.01 -1.57
N GLU A 115 -4.34 -2.20 -2.44
CA GLU A 115 -3.64 -1.21 -3.25
C GLU A 115 -4.38 0.12 -3.24
N ALA A 116 -3.63 1.20 -3.45
CA ALA A 116 -4.18 2.55 -3.50
C ALA A 116 -5.16 2.70 -4.67
N ASN A 117 -6.33 3.26 -4.39
CA ASN A 117 -7.34 3.61 -5.39
C ASN A 117 -7.82 5.04 -5.15
N ALA A 118 -7.31 5.99 -5.94
CA ALA A 118 -7.54 7.42 -5.76
C ALA A 118 -7.22 7.91 -4.33
N THR A 119 -8.25 8.11 -3.49
CA THR A 119 -8.12 8.59 -2.11
C THR A 119 -8.33 7.49 -1.06
N THR A 120 -8.66 6.27 -1.48
CA THR A 120 -8.90 5.11 -0.62
C THR A 120 -7.90 4.00 -0.94
N THR A 121 -7.96 2.92 -0.18
CA THR A 121 -7.18 1.70 -0.43
C THR A 121 -8.15 0.55 -0.67
N GLN A 122 -8.11 -0.04 -1.87
CA GLN A 122 -9.00 -1.12 -2.24
C GLN A 122 -8.39 -2.48 -1.93
N CYS A 123 -9.16 -3.35 -1.27
CA CYS A 123 -8.82 -4.75 -1.15
C CYS A 123 -9.03 -5.44 -2.50
N PHE A 124 -8.12 -6.33 -2.89
CA PHE A 124 -8.36 -7.20 -4.05
C PHE A 124 -9.62 -8.06 -3.82
N PRO A 125 -10.32 -8.47 -4.89
CA PRO A 125 -11.50 -9.31 -4.73
C PRO A 125 -11.17 -10.60 -3.99
N ALA A 126 -11.96 -10.90 -2.95
CA ALA A 126 -11.74 -12.03 -2.06
C ALA A 126 -12.83 -13.09 -2.28
N TYR A 127 -12.41 -14.36 -2.36
CA TYR A 127 -13.30 -15.51 -2.47
C TYR A 127 -13.05 -16.44 -1.29
N ILE A 128 -14.08 -16.65 -0.46
CA ILE A 128 -14.06 -17.66 0.61
C ILE A 128 -14.75 -18.93 0.11
N PRO A 129 -14.05 -20.04 -0.11
CA PRO A 129 -14.66 -21.27 -0.61
C PRO A 129 -15.76 -21.78 0.30
N ALA A 130 -16.95 -22.01 -0.26
CA ALA A 130 -18.13 -22.42 0.49
C ALA A 130 -18.10 -23.89 0.94
N THR A 131 -17.16 -24.69 0.42
CA THR A 131 -16.97 -26.08 0.81
C THR A 131 -16.81 -26.22 2.32
N GLY A 132 -17.76 -26.86 3.00
CA GLY A 132 -17.74 -27.03 4.45
C GLY A 132 -18.18 -25.81 5.26
N LEU A 133 -18.72 -24.77 4.62
CA LEU A 133 -19.47 -23.73 5.31
C LEU A 133 -20.93 -24.19 5.54
N PRO A 134 -21.53 -23.89 6.70
CA PRO A 134 -22.95 -24.13 6.93
C PRO A 134 -23.82 -23.34 5.94
N LYS A 135 -24.92 -23.96 5.49
CA LYS A 135 -25.98 -23.25 4.75
C LYS A 135 -26.71 -22.29 5.68
N GLY A 136 -27.29 -21.23 5.11
CA GLY A 136 -28.06 -20.23 5.83
C GLY A 136 -27.26 -18.98 6.17
N LYS A 137 -27.63 -18.32 7.28
CA LYS A 137 -27.08 -17.02 7.65
C LYS A 137 -25.62 -17.13 8.12
N GLY A 138 -24.78 -16.26 7.60
CA GLY A 138 -23.42 -16.04 8.05
C GLY A 138 -23.10 -14.56 8.15
N THR A 139 -21.91 -14.27 8.66
CA THR A 139 -21.38 -12.91 8.78
C THR A 139 -19.97 -12.84 8.21
N VAL A 140 -19.63 -11.69 7.63
CA VAL A 140 -18.30 -11.37 7.12
C VAL A 140 -17.75 -10.16 7.84
N THR A 141 -16.49 -10.23 8.26
CA THR A 141 -15.72 -9.09 8.75
C THR A 141 -14.47 -8.92 7.90
N ILE A 142 -14.07 -7.68 7.64
CA ILE A 142 -12.86 -7.32 6.92
C ILE A 142 -11.89 -6.68 7.90
N THR A 143 -10.69 -7.24 8.00
CA THR A 143 -9.58 -6.67 8.76
C THR A 143 -8.54 -6.13 7.78
N TYR A 144 -8.06 -4.92 8.02
CA TYR A 144 -6.98 -4.29 7.27
C TYR A 144 -5.77 -4.10 8.17
N GLU A 145 -4.58 -4.32 7.62
CA GLU A 145 -3.32 -4.12 8.32
C GLU A 145 -2.23 -3.63 7.36
N SER A 146 -1.53 -2.58 7.77
CA SER A 146 -0.33 -2.02 7.14
C SER A 146 0.58 -1.43 8.24
N PRO A 147 1.80 -0.96 7.90
CA PRO A 147 2.65 -0.28 8.86
C PRO A 147 2.02 1.00 9.46
N THR A 148 1.06 1.62 8.77
CA THR A 148 0.51 2.92 9.17
C THR A 148 -0.97 2.90 9.51
N TYR A 149 -1.73 1.88 9.11
CA TYR A 149 -3.15 1.72 9.45
C TYR A 149 -3.52 0.29 9.81
N ALA A 150 -4.39 0.14 10.81
CA ALA A 150 -5.01 -1.14 11.15
C ALA A 150 -6.46 -0.95 11.60
N GLY A 151 -7.29 -1.97 11.37
CA GLY A 151 -8.67 -1.94 11.85
C GLY A 151 -9.49 -3.13 11.37
N THR A 152 -10.65 -3.32 11.96
CA THR A 152 -11.63 -4.33 11.54
C THR A 152 -12.99 -3.68 11.36
N SER A 153 -13.68 -4.03 10.28
CA SER A 153 -15.02 -3.55 9.98
C SER A 153 -16.05 -4.09 10.98
N GLN A 154 -17.25 -3.52 10.93
CA GLN A 154 -18.43 -4.20 11.46
C GLN A 154 -18.68 -5.54 10.74
N ALA A 155 -19.54 -6.38 11.31
CA ALA A 155 -19.98 -7.61 10.67
C ALA A 155 -21.09 -7.33 9.63
N PHE A 156 -20.92 -7.87 8.43
CA PHE A 156 -21.89 -7.79 7.34
C PHE A 156 -22.57 -9.14 7.15
N GLY A 157 -23.90 -9.16 7.03
CA GLY A 157 -24.65 -10.41 6.84
C GLY A 157 -24.58 -10.92 5.41
N VAL A 158 -24.44 -12.25 5.25
CA VAL A 158 -24.55 -12.94 3.95
C VAL A 158 -25.32 -14.24 4.13
N VAL A 159 -25.99 -14.71 3.08
CA VAL A 159 -26.73 -15.98 3.10
C VAL A 159 -26.10 -16.95 2.13
N ILE A 160 -25.73 -18.13 2.62
CA ILE A 160 -25.27 -19.25 1.80
C ILE A 160 -26.48 -20.13 1.45
N PRO A 161 -26.77 -20.38 0.16
CA PRO A 161 -27.93 -21.18 -0.26
C PRO A 161 -27.79 -22.69 0.03
#